data_AF-A0A6L5DV44-F1
#
_entry.id   AF-A0A6L5DV44-F1
#
_cell.length_a   1.000
_cell.length_b   1.000
_cell.length_c   1.000
_cell.angle_alpha   90.00
_cell.angle_beta   90.00
_cell.angle_gamma   90.00
#
_symmetry.space_group_name_H-M   'P 1'
#
loop_
_entity.id
_entity.type
_entity.pdbx_description
1 polymer ?
#
loop_
_entity_poly.entity_id
_entity_poly.type
_entity_poly.pdbx_seq_one_letter_code
_entity_poly.pdbx_strand_id
1 'polypeptide(L)'
;MIVKVLLITVVILGIAFIGLAISILIKKNGRFPELHIGKNEELKKRGIACATTQHKMEQAKGRNAKQSSKMSLLDKELQSL
;
A
#
# COMPACT_ATOMS: atom_id res chain seq x y z
N MET A 1 -30.77 29.77 -6.38
CA MET A 1 -29.90 28.96 -5.51
C MET A 1 -28.98 28.02 -6.28
N ILE A 2 -29.52 27.17 -7.17
CA ILE A 2 -28.73 26.14 -7.88
C ILE A 2 -27.53 26.70 -8.64
N VAL A 3 -27.68 27.79 -9.39
CA VAL A 3 -26.61 28.36 -10.23
C VAL A 3 -25.44 28.89 -9.40
N LYS A 4 -25.71 29.48 -8.22
CA LYS A 4 -24.67 29.93 -7.29
C LYS A 4 -23.84 28.76 -6.77
N VAL A 5 -24.49 27.65 -6.44
CA VAL A 5 -23.80 26.44 -5.96
C VAL A 5 -22.95 25.86 -7.09
N LEU A 6 -23.50 25.72 -8.31
CA LEU A 6 -22.75 25.21 -9.46
C LEU A 6 -21.52 26.05 -9.77
N LEU A 7 -21.63 27.37 -9.73
CA LEU A 7 -20.51 28.27 -9.98
C LEU A 7 -19.39 28.08 -8.94
N ILE A 8 -19.75 27.96 -7.66
CA ILE A 8 -18.78 27.70 -6.59
C ILE A 8 -18.11 26.32 -6.79
N THR A 9 -18.89 25.29 -7.13
CA THR A 9 -18.36 23.94 -7.39
C THR A 9 -17.35 23.94 -8.54
N VAL A 10 -17.68 24.57 -9.67
CA VAL A 10 -16.79 24.63 -10.84
C VAL A 10 -15.50 25.38 -10.52
N VAL A 11 -15.55 26.46 -9.76
CA VAL A 11 -14.36 27.21 -9.34
C VAL A 11 -13.43 26.33 -8.49
N ILE A 12 -13.97 25.62 -7.49
CA ILE A 12 -13.18 24.72 -6.63
C ILE A 12 -12.56 23.59 -7.46
N LEU A 13 -13.34 22.98 -8.35
CA LEU A 13 -12.87 21.91 -9.22
C LEU A 13 -11.76 22.40 -10.16
N GLY A 14 -11.93 23.59 -10.73
CA GLY A 14 -10.94 24.24 -11.58
C GLY A 14 -9.61 24.44 -10.86
N ILE A 15 -9.63 24.94 -9.61
CA ILE A 15 -8.42 25.12 -8.81
C ILE A 15 -7.72 23.78 -8.56
N ALA A 16 -8.47 22.71 -8.26
CA ALA A 16 -7.90 21.37 -8.07
C ALA A 16 -7.20 20.84 -9.34
N PHE A 17 -7.84 21.00 -10.51
CA PHE A 17 -7.25 20.59 -11.78
C PHE A 17 -6.02 21.42 -12.16
N ILE A 18 -6.02 22.72 -11.88
CA ILE A 18 -4.85 23.59 -12.10
C ILE A 18 -3.67 23.10 -11.23
N GLY A 19 -3.90 22.80 -9.95
CA GLY A 19 -2.86 22.28 -9.07
C GLY A 19 -2.27 20.94 -9.55
N LEU A 20 -3.13 20.05 -10.04
CA LEU A 20 -2.71 18.79 -10.66
C LEU A 20 -1.91 19.04 -11.94
N ALA A 21 -2.37 19.94 -12.80
CA ALA A 21 -1.71 20.27 -14.06
C ALA A 21 -0.30 20.85 -13.83
N ILE A 22 -0.14 21.78 -12.89
CA ILE A 22 1.18 22.35 -12.53
C ILE A 22 2.13 21.23 -12.03
N SER A 23 1.62 20.31 -11.21
CA SER A 23 2.40 19.21 -10.65
C SER A 23 2.91 18.23 -11.71
N ILE A 24 2.24 18.13 -12.85
CA ILE A 24 2.58 17.19 -13.94
C ILE A 24 3.35 17.89 -15.06
N LEU A 25 2.88 19.05 -15.51
CA LEU A 25 3.41 19.76 -16.68
C LEU A 25 4.61 20.65 -16.36
N ILE A 26 4.63 21.29 -15.18
CA ILE A 26 5.63 22.33 -14.85
C ILE A 26 6.71 21.78 -13.90
N LYS A 27 6.34 20.88 -12.97
CA LYS A 27 7.30 20.33 -12.01
C LYS A 27 8.35 19.46 -12.72
N LYS A 28 9.63 19.67 -12.42
CA LYS A 28 10.73 18.81 -12.93
C LYS A 28 10.54 17.37 -12.43
N ASN A 29 10.41 16.42 -13.35
CA ASN A 29 9.94 15.04 -13.10
C ASN A 29 8.48 14.92 -12.62
N GLY A 30 7.61 15.83 -13.07
CA GLY A 30 6.16 15.69 -12.91
C GLY A 30 5.68 14.39 -13.53
N ARG A 31 5.18 13.47 -12.70
CA ARG A 31 4.55 12.23 -13.13
C ARG A 31 3.26 12.09 -12.35
N PHE A 32 2.30 11.39 -12.95
CA PHE A 32 1.14 10.97 -12.19
C PHE A 32 1.61 10.12 -10.99
N PRO A 33 0.99 10.31 -9.81
CA PRO A 33 1.31 9.50 -8.65
C PRO A 33 1.06 8.01 -8.96
N GLU A 34 1.95 7.14 -8.49
CA GLU A 34 1.83 5.71 -8.73
C GLU A 34 0.66 5.14 -7.91
N LEU A 35 -0.46 4.86 -8.59
CA LEU A 35 -1.66 4.26 -7.99
C LEU A 35 -1.49 2.76 -7.74
N HIS A 36 -0.49 2.12 -8.36
CA HIS A 36 -0.20 0.72 -8.09
C HIS A 36 0.49 0.55 -6.73
N ILE A 37 -0.23 -0.03 -5.77
CA ILE A 37 0.26 -0.32 -4.42
C ILE A 37 1.63 -1.03 -4.43
N GLY A 38 1.83 -1.97 -5.36
CA GLY A 38 3.06 -2.76 -5.44
C GLY A 38 4.28 -2.00 -6.00
N LYS A 39 4.07 -0.94 -6.78
CA LYS A 39 5.16 -0.15 -7.41
C LYS A 39 5.42 1.17 -6.68
N ASN A 40 4.54 1.55 -5.76
CA ASN A 40 4.67 2.76 -4.97
C ASN A 40 5.62 2.56 -3.78
N GLU A 41 6.83 3.10 -3.88
CA GLU A 41 7.85 3.01 -2.82
C GLU A 41 7.41 3.67 -1.51
N GLU A 42 6.62 4.74 -1.56
CA GLU A 42 6.13 5.42 -0.35
C GLU A 42 5.13 4.55 0.42
N LEU A 43 4.25 3.81 -0.27
CA LEU A 43 3.35 2.86 0.37
C LEU A 43 4.12 1.67 0.94
N LYS A 44 5.15 1.20 0.23
CA LYS A 44 6.05 0.14 0.71
C LYS A 44 6.79 0.55 1.98
N LYS A 45 7.31 1.79 2.07
CA LYS A 45 7.95 2.33 3.29
C LYS A 45 6.99 2.38 4.48
N ARG A 46 5.70 2.65 4.22
CA ARG A 46 4.63 2.63 5.24
C ARG A 46 4.18 1.21 5.61
N GLY A 47 4.73 0.17 4.99
CA GLY A 47 4.36 -1.23 5.24
C GLY A 47 3.02 -1.64 4.60
N ILE A 48 2.46 -0.82 3.72
CA ILE A 48 1.18 -1.09 3.05
C ILE A 48 1.47 -1.92 1.80
N ALA A 49 0.97 -3.16 1.78
CA ALA A 49 1.17 -4.10 0.68
C ALA A 49 -0.18 -4.53 0.08
N CYS A 50 -0.16 -5.01 -1.17
CA CYS A 50 -1.33 -5.60 -1.81
C CYS A 50 -1.89 -6.78 -0.99
N ALA A 51 -3.20 -7.01 -1.04
CA ALA A 51 -3.88 -8.11 -0.36
C ALA A 51 -3.19 -9.48 -0.60
N THR A 52 -2.75 -9.76 -1.83
CA THR A 52 -2.04 -11.01 -2.15
C THR A 52 -0.69 -11.11 -1.43
N THR A 53 0.04 -10.00 -1.35
CA THR A 53 1.33 -9.94 -0.67
C THR A 53 1.15 -10.06 0.85
N GLN A 54 0.16 -9.38 1.42
CA GLN A 54 -0.21 -9.50 2.84
C GLN A 54 -0.59 -10.94 3.18
N HIS A 55 -1.43 -11.57 2.36
CA HIS A 55 -1.83 -12.97 2.54
C HIS A 55 -0.63 -13.93 2.50
N LYS A 56 0.31 -13.74 1.55
CA LYS A 56 1.55 -14.54 1.51
C LYS A 56 2.43 -14.33 2.74
N MET A 57 2.55 -13.09 3.23
CA MET A 57 3.30 -12.77 4.44
C MET A 57 2.68 -13.44 5.67
N GLU A 58 1.35 -13.43 5.79
CA GLU A 58 0.62 -14.07 6.88
C GLU A 58 0.80 -15.60 6.86
N GLN A 59 0.69 -16.21 5.66
CA GLN A 59 0.96 -17.64 5.49
C GLN A 59 2.39 -18.01 5.85
N ALA A 60 3.37 -17.19 5.46
CA ALA A 60 4.77 -17.40 5.80
C ALA A 60 4.98 -17.31 7.32
N LYS A 61 4.37 -16.35 8.02
CA LYS A 61 4.39 -16.26 9.49
C LYS A 61 3.82 -17.52 10.13
N GLY A 62 2.67 -18.01 9.65
CA GLY A 62 2.06 -19.24 10.13
C GLY A 62 2.93 -20.48 9.94
N ARG A 63 3.64 -20.60 8.80
CA ARG A 63 4.60 -21.70 8.55
C ARG A 63 5.79 -21.64 9.49
N ASN A 64 6.40 -20.47 9.68
CA ASN A 64 7.53 -20.30 10.58
C ASN A 64 7.17 -20.62 12.03
N ALA A 65 5.97 -20.21 12.48
CA ALA A 65 5.46 -20.56 13.80
C ALA A 65 5.31 -22.08 14.00
N LYS A 66 4.79 -22.80 13.00
CA LYS A 66 4.69 -24.28 13.04
C LYS A 66 6.03 -24.98 12.95
N GLN A 67 7.01 -24.41 12.24
CA GLN A 67 8.33 -25.01 12.09
C GLN A 67 9.14 -24.93 13.38
N SER A 68 9.06 -23.83 14.11
CA SER A 68 9.70 -23.68 15.43
C SER A 68 9.13 -24.67 16.45
N SER A 69 7.81 -24.89 16.46
CA SER A 69 7.19 -25.86 17.36
C SER A 69 7.43 -27.31 16.95
N LYS A 70 7.52 -27.62 15.66
CA LYS A 70 7.86 -28.98 15.21
C LYS A 70 9.30 -29.36 15.52
N MET A 71 10.24 -28.41 15.45
CA MET A 71 11.63 -28.62 15.84
C MET A 71 11.76 -28.99 17.33
N SER A 72 11.02 -28.30 18.20
CA SER A 72 11.04 -28.59 19.64
C SER A 72 10.34 -29.90 20.03
N LEU A 73 9.37 -30.36 19.23
CA LEU A 73 8.80 -31.70 19.40
C LEU A 73 9.76 -32.80 18.95
N LEU A 74 10.53 -32.57 17.87
CA LEU A 74 11.51 -33.53 17.38
C LEU A 74 12.68 -33.71 18.35
N ASP A 75 13.10 -32.63 19.02
CA ASP A 75 14.16 -32.65 20.03
C ASP A 75 13.74 -33.44 21.29
N LYS A 76 12.48 -33.32 21.72
CA LYS A 76 11.92 -34.11 22.84
C LYS A 76 11.83 -35.60 22.53
N GLU A 77 11.43 -35.95 21.30
CA GLU A 77 11.41 -37.36 20.86
C GLU A 77 12.84 -37.93 20.78
N LEU A 78 13.80 -37.16 20.26
CA LEU A 78 15.21 -37.59 20.18
C LEU A 78 15.82 -37.85 21.57
N GLN A 79 15.49 -37.02 22.57
CA GLN A 79 16.00 -37.18 23.94
C GLN A 79 15.31 -38.32 24.72
N SER A 80 14.22 -38.88 24.18
CA SER A 80 13.53 -40.04 24.75
C SER A 80 14.05 -41.38 24.22
N LEU A 81 14.92 -41.34 23.20
CA LEU A 81 15.57 -42.48 22.56
C LEU A 81 16.97 -42.70 23.12
#